data_AF-A0A139N7V7-F1
#
_entry.id   AF-A0A139N7V7-F1
#
_cell.length_a   1.000
_cell.length_b   1.000
_cell.length_c   1.000
_cell.angle_alpha   90.00
_cell.angle_beta   90.00
_cell.angle_gamma   90.00
#
_symmetry.space_group_name_H-M   'P 1'
#
loop_
_entity.id
_entity.type
_entity.pdbx_description
1 polymer ?
#
loop_
_entity_poly.entity_id
_entity_poly.type
_entity_poly.pdbx_seq_one_letter_code
_entity_poly.pdbx_strand_id
1 'polypeptide(L)'
;MKQRIAILSDIHGNTTALEAVLADAKKLGATEYWLLGDLFLPGPGGNDLMDLLEGLPITVSVRGNWDDCVLEALDGVYGLEDPQEIQLLRLTQYLMERLDTRYIDWLRSLPLLDKIEVDGLRFSLSHNLPDKNYGGALQVTNETSNFDHLLDEETDIAVYGHVHKQLLRYGSQGQQIINPGTIGMPYFDWAALKNHRAQYAIIEVEDGEMVNLQFRKVAYDYEAELESAKEKGLPFIEMYEELRRDDNYRGHNLELLASLIEKHGYVEDVKHFFQIGKPKENGS
;
A
#
# COMPACT_ATOMS: atom_id res chain seq x y z
N MET A 1 -12.92 -2.32 27.48
CA MET A 1 -12.23 -3.61 27.21
C MET A 1 -10.94 -3.29 26.48
N LYS A 2 -9.77 -3.81 26.88
CA LYS A 2 -8.52 -3.45 26.22
C LYS A 2 -8.43 -4.04 24.80
N GLN A 3 -8.46 -3.17 23.79
CA GLN A 3 -8.23 -3.54 22.38
C GLN A 3 -6.85 -3.08 21.94
N ARG A 4 -6.09 -3.98 21.31
CA ARG A 4 -4.79 -3.64 20.70
C ARG A 4 -4.87 -3.88 19.21
N ILE A 5 -4.82 -2.80 18.46
CA ILE A 5 -5.05 -2.81 17.02
C ILE A 5 -3.74 -2.49 16.31
N ALA A 6 -3.34 -3.33 15.37
CA ALA A 6 -2.21 -3.08 14.47
C ALA A 6 -2.71 -2.47 13.16
N ILE A 7 -2.13 -1.34 12.77
CA ILE A 7 -2.51 -0.60 11.57
C ILE A 7 -1.46 -0.88 10.49
N LEU A 8 -1.88 -1.55 9.43
CA LEU A 8 -1.07 -1.98 8.29
C LEU A 8 -1.36 -1.09 7.08
N SER A 9 -0.32 -0.62 6.40
CA SER A 9 -0.46 0.27 5.23
C SER A 9 0.69 0.07 4.25
N ASP A 10 0.40 0.29 2.96
CA ASP A 10 1.39 0.38 1.89
C ASP A 10 2.33 -0.84 1.88
N ILE A 11 1.76 -2.05 1.75
CA ILE A 11 2.48 -3.34 1.78
C ILE A 11 3.23 -3.55 0.45
N HIS A 12 2.66 -3.10 -0.66
CA HIS A 12 3.30 -3.06 -1.98
C HIS A 12 3.94 -4.39 -2.43
N GLY A 13 3.27 -5.51 -2.15
CA GLY A 13 3.74 -6.84 -2.51
C GLY A 13 4.98 -7.31 -1.74
N ASN A 14 5.44 -6.59 -0.71
CA ASN A 14 6.61 -6.99 0.07
C ASN A 14 6.25 -8.03 1.13
N THR A 15 6.43 -9.30 0.79
CA THR A 15 5.96 -10.42 1.62
C THR A 15 6.82 -10.57 2.87
N THR A 16 8.14 -10.46 2.72
CA THR A 16 9.08 -10.61 3.84
C THR A 16 8.92 -9.49 4.88
N ALA A 17 8.63 -8.26 4.44
CA ALA A 17 8.35 -7.15 5.34
C ALA A 17 7.03 -7.36 6.10
N LEU A 18 5.98 -7.83 5.41
CA LEU A 18 4.70 -8.13 6.03
C LEU A 18 4.85 -9.23 7.09
N GLU A 19 5.51 -10.33 6.79
CA GLU A 19 5.78 -11.41 7.75
C GLU A 19 6.46 -10.90 9.02
N ALA A 20 7.49 -10.06 8.87
CA ALA A 20 8.21 -9.47 9.99
C ALA A 20 7.30 -8.56 10.84
N VAL A 21 6.47 -7.73 10.20
CA VAL A 21 5.51 -6.85 10.88
C VAL A 21 4.45 -7.65 11.62
N LEU A 22 3.88 -8.68 11.00
CA LEU A 22 2.88 -9.53 11.64
C LEU A 22 3.45 -10.30 12.84
N ALA A 23 4.69 -10.78 12.74
CA ALA A 23 5.39 -11.41 13.86
C ALA A 23 5.62 -10.44 15.03
N ASP A 24 6.05 -9.21 14.75
CA ASP A 24 6.23 -8.16 15.78
C ASP A 24 4.88 -7.74 16.40
N ALA A 25 3.85 -7.53 15.60
CA ALA A 25 2.50 -7.18 16.06
C ALA A 25 1.90 -8.26 16.96
N LYS A 26 2.04 -9.54 16.56
CA LYS A 26 1.60 -10.69 17.35
C LYS A 26 2.35 -10.79 18.67
N LYS A 27 3.67 -10.54 18.68
CA LYS A 27 4.49 -10.51 19.90
C LYS A 27 4.05 -9.42 20.87
N LEU A 28 3.56 -8.30 20.34
CA LEU A 28 2.99 -7.20 21.14
C LEU A 28 1.54 -7.48 21.56
N GLY A 29 0.96 -8.61 21.14
CA GLY A 29 -0.39 -9.02 21.50
C GLY A 29 -1.45 -8.19 20.79
N ALA A 30 -1.23 -7.82 19.52
CA ALA A 30 -2.29 -7.29 18.67
C ALA A 30 -3.40 -8.35 18.51
N THR A 31 -4.64 -7.92 18.66
CA THR A 31 -5.84 -8.77 18.59
C THR A 31 -6.74 -8.42 17.42
N GLU A 32 -6.46 -7.30 16.75
CA GLU A 32 -7.24 -6.74 15.65
C GLU A 32 -6.29 -6.01 14.69
N TYR A 33 -6.66 -5.97 13.41
CA TYR A 33 -5.86 -5.37 12.36
C TYR A 33 -6.71 -4.46 11.47
N TRP A 34 -6.16 -3.30 11.13
CA TRP A 34 -6.71 -2.39 10.12
C TRP A 34 -5.78 -2.33 8.93
N LEU A 35 -6.35 -2.36 7.73
CA LEU A 35 -5.60 -2.39 6.48
C LEU A 35 -5.93 -1.17 5.61
N LEU A 36 -4.92 -0.35 5.31
CA LEU A 36 -5.11 0.94 4.64
C LEU A 36 -4.84 0.93 3.12
N GLY A 37 -4.80 -0.25 2.49
CA GLY A 37 -4.62 -0.37 1.03
C GLY A 37 -3.16 -0.36 0.56
N ASP A 38 -2.99 -0.30 -0.77
CA ASP A 38 -1.72 -0.44 -1.48
C ASP A 38 -1.06 -1.79 -1.17
N LEU A 39 -1.80 -2.84 -1.51
CA LEU A 39 -1.47 -4.21 -1.12
C LEU A 39 -0.41 -4.84 -2.01
N PHE A 40 -0.61 -4.72 -3.32
CA PHE A 40 0.21 -5.38 -4.33
C PHE A 40 1.04 -4.36 -5.10
N LEU A 41 2.11 -4.87 -5.70
CA LEU A 41 3.02 -4.15 -6.59
C LEU A 41 3.73 -2.94 -5.93
N PRO A 42 4.96 -2.60 -6.37
CA PRO A 42 5.76 -3.29 -7.37
C PRO A 42 6.47 -4.54 -6.83
N GLY A 43 6.24 -4.94 -5.57
CA GLY A 43 6.80 -6.16 -5.00
C GLY A 43 6.18 -7.46 -5.53
N PRO A 44 6.81 -8.61 -5.23
CA PRO A 44 6.49 -9.89 -5.86
C PRO A 44 5.34 -10.67 -5.22
N GLY A 45 4.84 -10.23 -4.06
CA GLY A 45 3.78 -10.89 -3.30
C GLY A 45 2.43 -10.92 -4.04
N GLY A 46 1.72 -12.03 -3.90
CA GLY A 46 0.41 -12.27 -4.47
C GLY A 46 -0.43 -13.13 -3.52
N ASN A 47 -0.71 -14.38 -3.89
CA ASN A 47 -1.48 -15.28 -3.02
C ASN A 47 -0.78 -15.57 -1.68
N ASP A 48 0.55 -15.65 -1.66
CA ASP A 48 1.32 -15.87 -0.43
C ASP A 48 1.18 -14.69 0.56
N LEU A 49 1.13 -13.47 0.04
CA LEU A 49 0.81 -12.28 0.81
C LEU A 49 -0.63 -12.34 1.34
N MET A 50 -1.59 -12.78 0.51
CA MET A 50 -2.99 -12.92 0.93
C MET A 50 -3.19 -14.02 1.97
N ASP A 51 -2.46 -15.13 1.89
CA ASP A 51 -2.49 -16.21 2.89
C ASP A 51 -2.11 -15.68 4.29
N LEU A 52 -1.16 -14.74 4.36
CA LEU A 52 -0.79 -14.07 5.60
C LEU A 52 -1.92 -13.18 6.14
N LEU A 53 -2.62 -12.46 5.27
CA LEU A 53 -3.70 -11.54 5.65
C LEU A 53 -4.98 -12.27 6.05
N GLU A 54 -5.34 -13.36 5.37
CA GLU A 54 -6.53 -14.16 5.68
C GLU A 54 -6.47 -14.82 7.07
N GLY A 55 -5.27 -15.03 7.59
CA GLY A 55 -5.05 -15.54 8.94
C GLY A 55 -5.33 -14.52 10.05
N LEU A 56 -5.68 -13.27 9.73
CA LEU A 56 -5.79 -12.17 10.69
C LEU A 56 -7.24 -11.73 10.94
N PRO A 57 -7.55 -11.27 12.16
CA PRO A 57 -8.81 -10.59 12.45
C PRO A 57 -8.77 -9.15 11.91
N ILE A 58 -8.89 -9.01 10.59
CA ILE A 58 -8.99 -7.71 9.91
C ILE A 58 -10.44 -7.21 9.99
N THR A 59 -10.64 -6.07 10.64
CA THR A 59 -11.97 -5.48 10.87
C THR A 59 -12.23 -4.26 9.99
N VAL A 60 -11.16 -3.62 9.49
CA VAL A 60 -11.22 -2.50 8.55
C VAL A 60 -10.29 -2.78 7.38
N SER A 61 -10.77 -2.53 6.17
CA SER A 61 -9.97 -2.57 4.94
C SER A 61 -10.44 -1.49 3.98
N VAL A 62 -9.54 -0.59 3.59
CA VAL A 62 -9.81 0.45 2.59
C VAL A 62 -8.89 0.30 1.39
N ARG A 63 -9.34 0.82 0.26
CA ARG A 63 -8.65 0.70 -1.03
C ARG A 63 -7.62 1.80 -1.24
N GLY A 64 -6.40 1.40 -1.59
CA GLY A 64 -5.31 2.30 -1.96
C GLY A 64 -5.29 2.65 -3.44
N ASN A 65 -4.41 3.56 -3.84
CA ASN A 65 -4.36 3.99 -5.24
C ASN A 65 -3.67 2.96 -6.13
N TRP A 66 -2.71 2.18 -5.63
CA TRP A 66 -2.12 1.09 -6.41
C TRP A 66 -3.11 -0.04 -6.63
N ASP A 67 -4.02 -0.25 -5.69
CA ASP A 67 -5.14 -1.17 -5.87
C ASP A 67 -6.02 -0.70 -7.03
N ASP A 68 -6.38 0.59 -7.08
CA ASP A 68 -7.11 1.16 -8.23
C ASP A 68 -6.29 1.06 -9.54
N CYS A 69 -4.99 1.33 -9.53
CA CYS A 69 -4.13 1.18 -10.71
C CYS A 69 -4.17 -0.25 -11.29
N VAL A 70 -4.18 -1.28 -10.44
CA VAL A 70 -4.38 -2.68 -10.89
C VAL A 70 -5.77 -2.85 -11.51
N LEU A 71 -6.82 -2.36 -10.85
CA LEU A 71 -8.19 -2.49 -11.35
C LEU A 71 -8.41 -1.76 -12.68
N GLU A 72 -7.85 -0.57 -12.83
CA GLU A 72 -7.88 0.27 -14.02
C GLU A 72 -7.11 -0.34 -15.19
N ALA A 73 -5.98 -1.00 -14.91
CA ALA A 73 -5.25 -1.79 -15.91
C ALA A 73 -6.11 -2.94 -16.45
N LEU A 74 -6.85 -3.64 -15.57
CA LEU A 74 -7.79 -4.69 -15.98
C LEU A 74 -9.01 -4.14 -16.74
N ASP A 75 -9.42 -2.91 -16.44
CA ASP A 75 -10.52 -2.21 -17.11
C ASP A 75 -10.11 -1.55 -18.43
N GLY A 76 -8.82 -1.62 -18.80
CA GLY A 76 -8.30 -1.11 -20.06
C GLY A 76 -8.18 0.42 -20.11
N VAL A 77 -7.91 1.05 -18.96
CA VAL A 77 -7.73 2.50 -18.84
C VAL A 77 -6.37 2.96 -19.41
N TYR A 78 -5.36 2.11 -19.32
CA TYR A 78 -3.98 2.43 -19.69
C TYR A 78 -3.62 2.00 -21.11
N GLY A 79 -2.71 2.75 -21.72
CA GLY A 79 -2.21 2.57 -23.08
C GLY A 79 -0.76 2.08 -23.15
N LEU A 80 -0.15 2.26 -24.32
CA LEU A 80 1.22 1.82 -24.63
C LEU A 80 2.12 2.99 -25.03
N GLU A 81 1.65 4.21 -24.84
CA GLU A 81 2.33 5.44 -25.19
C GLU A 81 3.24 5.95 -24.05
N ASP A 82 2.87 5.71 -22.80
CA ASP A 82 3.66 6.08 -21.62
C ASP A 82 4.41 4.84 -21.06
N PRO A 83 5.75 4.90 -20.94
CA PRO A 83 6.54 3.87 -20.26
C PRO A 83 6.03 3.46 -18.86
N GLN A 84 5.48 4.40 -18.08
CA GLN A 84 4.94 4.11 -16.75
C GLN A 84 3.65 3.30 -16.83
N GLU A 85 2.79 3.57 -17.81
CA GLU A 85 1.59 2.77 -18.08
C GLU A 85 1.96 1.35 -18.52
N ILE A 86 2.97 1.21 -19.39
CA ILE A 86 3.52 -0.09 -19.78
C ILE A 86 4.07 -0.84 -18.55
N GLN A 87 4.76 -0.15 -17.65
CA GLN A 87 5.27 -0.73 -16.41
C GLN A 87 4.11 -1.30 -15.57
N LEU A 88 3.09 -0.47 -15.33
CA LEU A 88 1.92 -0.86 -14.55
C LEU A 88 1.17 -2.03 -15.20
N LEU A 89 0.95 -2.00 -16.52
CA LEU A 89 0.34 -3.10 -17.26
C LEU A 89 1.17 -4.39 -17.11
N ARG A 90 2.50 -4.31 -17.26
CA ARG A 90 3.36 -5.50 -17.20
C ARG A 90 3.42 -6.10 -15.78
N LEU A 91 3.44 -5.24 -14.75
CA LEU A 91 3.36 -5.67 -13.36
C LEU A 91 1.98 -6.25 -13.03
N THR A 92 0.90 -5.64 -13.53
CA THR A 92 -0.47 -6.16 -13.38
C THR A 92 -0.61 -7.52 -14.05
N GLN A 93 -0.09 -7.70 -15.28
CA GLN A 93 -0.01 -9.00 -15.93
C GLN A 93 0.71 -10.02 -15.04
N TYR A 94 1.90 -9.68 -14.51
CA TYR A 94 2.66 -10.57 -13.64
C TYR A 94 1.85 -11.01 -12.40
N LEU A 95 1.14 -10.07 -11.77
CA LEU A 95 0.26 -10.33 -10.64
C LEU A 95 -0.88 -11.27 -11.04
N MET A 96 -1.59 -10.98 -12.13
CA MET A 96 -2.75 -11.75 -12.58
C MET A 96 -2.44 -13.17 -13.06
N GLU A 97 -1.22 -13.43 -13.53
CA GLU A 97 -0.76 -14.79 -13.86
C GLU A 97 -0.68 -15.70 -12.63
N ARG A 98 -0.71 -15.14 -11.41
CA ARG A 98 -0.45 -15.85 -10.15
C ARG A 98 -1.56 -15.64 -9.11
N LEU A 99 -2.21 -14.48 -9.10
CA LEU A 99 -3.21 -14.10 -8.12
C LEU A 99 -4.55 -14.81 -8.38
N ASP A 100 -5.19 -15.32 -7.33
CA ASP A 100 -6.57 -15.78 -7.42
C ASP A 100 -7.49 -14.59 -7.73
N THR A 101 -8.32 -14.73 -8.77
CA THR A 101 -9.24 -13.69 -9.23
C THR A 101 -10.22 -13.23 -8.16
N ARG A 102 -10.50 -14.05 -7.14
CA ARG A 102 -11.33 -13.66 -5.99
C ARG A 102 -10.80 -12.41 -5.27
N TYR A 103 -9.48 -12.21 -5.27
CA TYR A 103 -8.86 -11.05 -4.65
C TYR A 103 -9.07 -9.77 -5.44
N ILE A 104 -9.24 -9.88 -6.76
CA ILE A 104 -9.65 -8.74 -7.59
C ILE A 104 -11.09 -8.35 -7.29
N ASP A 105 -12.00 -9.32 -7.17
CA ASP A 105 -13.39 -9.06 -6.78
C ASP A 105 -13.46 -8.42 -5.38
N TRP A 106 -12.65 -8.92 -4.45
CA TRP A 106 -12.52 -8.34 -3.12
C TRP A 106 -11.96 -6.90 -3.15
N LEU A 107 -10.87 -6.65 -3.89
CA LEU A 107 -10.32 -5.29 -4.08
C LEU A 107 -11.38 -4.32 -4.63
N ARG A 108 -12.15 -4.74 -5.64
CA ARG A 108 -13.26 -3.92 -6.19
C ARG A 108 -14.33 -3.59 -5.15
N SER A 109 -14.54 -4.48 -4.17
CA SER A 109 -15.53 -4.28 -3.11
C SER A 109 -15.06 -3.34 -1.98
N LEU A 110 -13.75 -3.11 -1.85
CA LEU A 110 -13.21 -2.27 -0.78
C LEU A 110 -13.64 -0.81 -0.94
N PRO A 111 -14.08 -0.15 0.15
CA PRO A 111 -14.41 1.27 0.13
C PRO A 111 -13.16 2.15 0.14
N LEU A 112 -13.32 3.43 -0.23
CA LEU A 112 -12.27 4.45 -0.07
C LEU A 112 -12.16 4.97 1.37
N LEU A 113 -13.27 4.91 2.11
CA LEU A 113 -13.41 5.35 3.49
C LEU A 113 -14.15 4.29 4.29
N ASP A 114 -13.64 3.98 5.47
CA ASP A 114 -14.35 3.23 6.49
C ASP A 114 -14.41 4.03 7.79
N LYS A 115 -15.48 3.85 8.55
CA LYS A 115 -15.67 4.49 9.85
C LYS A 115 -16.05 3.44 10.89
N ILE A 116 -15.31 3.44 11.99
CA ILE A 116 -15.50 2.46 13.06
C ILE A 116 -15.47 3.15 14.42
N GLU A 117 -16.24 2.64 15.36
CA GLU A 117 -16.19 3.05 16.76
C GLU A 117 -15.54 1.94 17.59
N VAL A 118 -14.50 2.29 18.36
CA VAL A 118 -13.80 1.38 19.26
C VAL A 118 -13.90 1.91 20.69
N ASP A 119 -14.62 1.19 21.53
CA ASP A 119 -14.86 1.53 22.95
C ASP A 119 -15.39 2.98 23.16
N GLY A 120 -16.11 3.54 22.18
CA GLY A 120 -16.64 4.91 22.20
C GLY A 120 -15.81 5.96 21.45
N LEU A 121 -14.60 5.62 20.99
CA LEU A 121 -13.79 6.50 20.13
C LEU A 121 -14.11 6.26 18.66
N ARG A 122 -14.33 7.34 17.91
CA ARG A 122 -14.74 7.27 16.50
C ARG A 122 -13.56 7.52 15.58
N PHE A 123 -13.29 6.52 14.74
CA PHE A 123 -12.19 6.52 13.78
C PHE A 123 -12.68 6.70 12.36
N SER A 124 -11.96 7.49 11.58
CA SER A 124 -12.10 7.64 10.13
C SER A 124 -10.84 7.07 9.46
N LEU A 125 -11.00 6.09 8.59
CA LEU A 125 -9.89 5.40 7.93
C LEU A 125 -10.01 5.52 6.42
N SER A 126 -9.01 6.08 5.78
CA SER A 126 -8.91 6.18 4.32
C SER A 126 -7.47 6.04 3.89
N HIS A 127 -7.19 5.51 2.70
CA HIS A 127 -5.79 5.42 2.24
C HIS A 127 -5.14 6.81 2.12
N ASN A 128 -5.87 7.80 1.60
CA ASN A 128 -5.47 9.20 1.54
C ASN A 128 -6.64 10.07 1.99
N LEU A 129 -7.25 10.87 1.12
CA LEU A 129 -8.47 11.60 1.45
C LEU A 129 -9.71 10.67 1.39
N PRO A 130 -10.80 10.97 2.11
CA PRO A 130 -11.97 10.09 2.20
C PRO A 130 -12.65 9.77 0.86
N ASP A 131 -12.56 10.68 -0.10
CA ASP A 131 -13.14 10.57 -1.44
C ASP A 131 -12.08 10.44 -2.54
N LYS A 132 -10.79 10.36 -2.16
CA LYS A 132 -9.67 10.37 -3.10
C LYS A 132 -8.42 9.73 -2.50
N ASN A 133 -8.12 8.50 -2.93
CA ASN A 133 -6.96 7.73 -2.46
C ASN A 133 -5.60 8.19 -3.05
N TYR A 134 -5.54 9.08 -4.04
CA TYR A 134 -4.28 9.49 -4.68
C TYR A 134 -3.95 10.99 -4.53
N GLY A 135 -2.71 11.36 -4.83
CA GLY A 135 -2.23 12.75 -4.92
C GLY A 135 -1.46 13.23 -3.68
N GLY A 136 -1.10 14.51 -3.66
CA GLY A 136 -0.15 15.07 -2.69
C GLY A 136 -0.75 15.89 -1.55
N ALA A 137 -2.07 15.87 -1.34
CA ALA A 137 -2.74 16.77 -0.39
C ALA A 137 -2.25 16.58 1.06
N LEU A 138 -1.95 15.33 1.44
CA LEU A 138 -1.56 14.94 2.80
C LEU A 138 -0.05 14.68 2.95
N GLN A 139 0.78 15.28 2.09
CA GLN A 139 2.22 15.31 2.31
C GLN A 139 2.54 15.94 3.66
N VAL A 140 3.52 15.38 4.39
CA VAL A 140 3.78 15.73 5.80
C VAL A 140 4.12 17.20 6.04
N THR A 141 4.60 17.90 5.01
CA THR A 141 4.95 19.33 5.05
C THR A 141 3.77 20.26 4.73
N ASN A 142 2.62 19.73 4.34
CA ASN A 142 1.47 20.55 3.97
C ASN A 142 0.74 21.12 5.20
N GLU A 143 0.02 22.22 4.94
CA GLU A 143 -0.78 22.96 5.92
C GLU A 143 -1.87 22.10 6.56
N THR A 144 -2.19 22.39 7.82
CA THR A 144 -3.23 21.65 8.58
C THR A 144 -4.60 21.68 7.90
N SER A 145 -4.93 22.75 7.16
CA SER A 145 -6.20 22.81 6.42
C SER A 145 -6.39 21.68 5.41
N ASN A 146 -5.30 21.14 4.83
CA ASN A 146 -5.40 19.98 3.96
C ASN A 146 -5.79 18.71 4.73
N PHE A 147 -5.26 18.59 5.96
CA PHE A 147 -5.49 17.46 6.84
C PHE A 147 -6.86 17.51 7.52
N ASP A 148 -7.44 18.70 7.69
CA ASP A 148 -8.81 18.86 8.19
C ASP A 148 -9.85 18.16 7.29
N HIS A 149 -9.53 17.91 6.01
CA HIS A 149 -10.39 17.14 5.11
C HIS A 149 -10.49 15.65 5.46
N LEU A 150 -9.62 15.12 6.34
CA LEU A 150 -9.76 13.77 6.90
C LEU A 150 -10.81 13.70 8.03
N LEU A 151 -11.23 14.86 8.54
CA LEU A 151 -11.99 14.99 9.76
C LEU A 151 -13.38 15.55 9.47
N ASP A 152 -14.35 15.13 10.28
CA ASP A 152 -15.65 15.76 10.40
C ASP A 152 -16.06 15.88 11.88
N GLU A 153 -17.28 16.36 12.13
CA GLU A 153 -17.81 16.58 13.48
C GLU A 153 -17.90 15.30 14.33
N GLU A 154 -17.86 14.14 13.66
CA GLU A 154 -17.99 12.83 14.29
C GLU A 154 -16.65 12.08 14.39
N THR A 155 -15.57 12.63 13.88
CA THR A 155 -14.27 11.95 13.87
C THR A 155 -13.40 12.43 15.02
N ASP A 156 -13.02 11.51 15.91
CA ASP A 156 -12.10 11.79 17.02
C ASP A 156 -10.64 11.55 16.58
N ILE A 157 -10.41 10.52 15.76
CA ILE A 157 -9.11 10.16 15.20
C ILE A 157 -9.25 9.79 13.71
N ALA A 158 -8.49 10.43 12.83
CA ALA A 158 -8.31 9.99 11.46
C ALA A 158 -7.02 9.17 11.29
N VAL A 159 -7.08 8.12 10.49
CA VAL A 159 -5.93 7.27 10.14
C VAL A 159 -5.80 7.21 8.62
N TYR A 160 -4.62 7.50 8.09
CA TYR A 160 -4.35 7.45 6.66
C TYR A 160 -2.99 6.82 6.30
N GLY A 161 -2.78 6.47 5.04
CA GLY A 161 -1.58 5.84 4.46
C GLY A 161 -0.92 6.69 3.37
N HIS A 162 -0.59 6.09 2.21
CA HIS A 162 -0.24 6.74 0.93
C HIS A 162 1.12 7.47 0.87
N VAL A 163 1.44 8.29 1.88
CA VAL A 163 2.66 9.12 1.85
C VAL A 163 3.87 8.42 2.44
N HIS A 164 3.71 7.20 2.96
CA HIS A 164 4.81 6.34 3.45
C HIS A 164 5.65 6.97 4.57
N LYS A 165 5.03 7.83 5.39
CA LYS A 165 5.69 8.51 6.52
C LYS A 165 4.85 8.34 7.78
N GLN A 166 5.50 7.86 8.83
CA GLN A 166 4.93 7.89 10.17
C GLN A 166 4.62 9.33 10.58
N LEU A 167 3.39 9.58 11.01
CA LEU A 167 2.93 10.90 11.40
C LEU A 167 1.94 10.81 12.55
N LEU A 168 2.13 11.66 13.55
CA LEU A 168 1.08 12.07 14.48
C LEU A 168 0.99 13.59 14.39
N ARG A 169 -0.19 14.09 14.03
CA ARG A 169 -0.51 15.52 14.09
C ARG A 169 -1.95 15.72 14.54
N TYR A 170 -2.38 16.97 14.56
CA TYR A 170 -3.71 17.37 14.98
C TYR A 170 -4.38 18.19 13.89
N GLY A 171 -5.69 18.00 13.73
CA GLY A 171 -6.56 18.90 12.99
C GLY A 171 -6.83 20.20 13.75
N SER A 172 -7.53 21.12 13.11
CA SER A 172 -7.79 22.46 13.62
C SER A 172 -8.65 22.49 14.91
N GLN A 173 -9.45 21.45 15.18
CA GLN A 173 -10.21 21.33 16.44
C GLN A 173 -9.55 20.40 17.47
N GLY A 174 -8.31 19.95 17.21
CA GLY A 174 -7.55 19.10 18.14
C GLY A 174 -7.80 17.59 18.00
N GLN A 175 -8.53 17.15 16.97
CA GLN A 175 -8.67 15.73 16.67
C GLN A 175 -7.33 15.16 16.16
N GLN A 176 -7.08 13.88 16.41
CA GLN A 176 -5.80 13.26 16.06
C GLN A 176 -5.79 12.77 14.62
N ILE A 177 -4.62 12.85 13.99
CA ILE A 177 -4.38 12.35 12.65
C ILE A 177 -3.11 11.50 12.68
N ILE A 178 -3.24 10.24 12.30
CA ILE A 178 -2.21 9.22 12.41
C ILE A 178 -1.91 8.66 11.01
N ASN A 179 -0.62 8.46 10.73
CA ASN A 179 -0.16 7.67 9.60
C ASN A 179 0.82 6.60 10.10
N PRO A 180 0.59 5.31 9.85
CA PRO A 180 1.44 4.23 10.36
C PRO A 180 2.80 4.14 9.64
N GLY A 181 2.98 4.88 8.56
CA GLY A 181 4.06 4.71 7.60
C GLY A 181 3.73 3.59 6.60
N THR A 182 4.77 3.03 6.00
CA THR A 182 4.66 1.97 4.99
C THR A 182 5.37 0.70 5.43
N ILE A 183 4.74 -0.43 5.19
CA ILE A 183 5.36 -1.74 5.40
C ILE A 183 6.38 -2.02 4.30
N GLY A 184 5.98 -1.80 3.05
CA GLY A 184 6.68 -2.32 1.89
C GLY A 184 7.56 -1.33 1.16
N MET A 185 7.41 -0.02 1.30
CA MET A 185 8.13 0.98 0.48
C MET A 185 8.62 2.22 1.26
N PRO A 186 9.38 2.04 2.35
CA PRO A 186 9.89 3.18 3.12
C PRO A 186 10.86 4.01 2.29
N TYR A 187 10.70 5.33 2.32
CA TYR A 187 11.66 6.28 1.74
C TYR A 187 12.00 7.40 2.74
N PHE A 188 13.12 8.10 2.51
CA PHE A 188 13.64 9.11 3.44
C PHE A 188 14.12 10.36 2.70
N ASP A 189 13.61 11.52 3.11
CA ASP A 189 14.02 12.81 2.54
C ASP A 189 15.27 13.35 3.25
N TRP A 190 15.49 12.90 4.49
CA TRP A 190 16.61 13.30 5.31
C TRP A 190 17.61 12.16 5.46
N ALA A 191 18.77 12.27 4.81
CA ALA A 191 19.75 11.20 4.68
C ALA A 191 20.20 10.60 6.03
N ALA A 192 20.29 11.40 7.10
CA ALA A 192 20.70 10.92 8.42
C ALA A 192 19.65 9.98 9.08
N LEU A 193 18.42 9.94 8.56
CA LEU A 193 17.34 9.07 9.04
C LEU A 193 17.07 7.87 8.14
N LYS A 194 17.92 7.65 7.11
CA LYS A 194 17.81 6.54 6.16
C LYS A 194 17.74 5.20 6.89
N ASN A 195 16.67 4.44 6.64
CA ASN A 195 16.46 3.13 7.29
C ASN A 195 15.33 2.33 6.62
N HIS A 196 15.66 1.29 5.85
CA HIS A 196 14.71 0.47 5.09
C HIS A 196 13.80 -0.47 5.91
N ARG A 197 13.68 -0.27 7.23
CA ARG A 197 12.76 -1.06 8.06
C ARG A 197 11.32 -0.80 7.69
N ALA A 198 10.52 -1.87 7.68
CA ALA A 198 9.08 -1.81 7.56
C ALA A 198 8.48 -0.96 8.70
N GLN A 199 7.45 -0.18 8.39
CA GLN A 199 6.81 0.75 9.32
C GLN A 199 5.35 0.36 9.50
N TYR A 200 4.89 0.41 10.75
CA TYR A 200 3.47 0.27 11.07
C TYR A 200 3.19 0.97 12.40
N ALA A 201 1.92 0.99 12.83
CA ALA A 201 1.55 1.49 14.15
C ALA A 201 0.72 0.48 14.94
N ILE A 202 0.81 0.56 16.26
CA ILE A 202 -0.13 -0.08 17.18
C ILE A 202 -0.82 1.00 18.01
N ILE A 203 -2.13 0.91 18.10
CA ILE A 203 -2.93 1.67 19.07
C ILE A 203 -3.48 0.73 20.15
N GLU A 204 -3.62 1.25 21.36
CA GLU A 204 -4.34 0.59 22.44
C GLU A 204 -5.50 1.49 22.88
N VAL A 205 -6.71 0.93 22.87
CA VAL A 205 -7.92 1.59 23.36
C VAL A 205 -8.43 0.84 24.58
N GLU A 206 -8.71 1.58 25.65
CA GLU A 206 -9.15 1.05 26.93
C GLU A 206 -10.06 2.07 27.62
N ASP A 207 -11.30 1.65 27.92
CA ASP A 207 -12.29 2.43 28.67
C ASP A 207 -12.63 3.79 28.01
N GLY A 208 -12.71 3.78 26.68
CA GLY A 208 -13.02 4.95 25.85
C GLY A 208 -11.87 5.94 25.65
N GLU A 209 -10.65 5.53 26.01
CA GLU A 209 -9.45 6.35 25.82
C GLU A 209 -8.43 5.62 24.94
N MET A 210 -7.75 6.34 24.06
CA MET A 210 -6.60 5.81 23.33
C MET A 210 -5.37 5.94 24.24
N VAL A 211 -5.18 4.94 25.10
CA VAL A 211 -4.15 4.94 26.14
C VAL A 211 -2.73 4.77 25.62
N ASN A 212 -2.56 4.34 24.35
CA ASN A 212 -1.24 4.20 23.75
C ASN A 212 -1.27 4.32 22.21
N LEU A 213 -0.20 4.90 21.67
CA LEU A 213 0.14 4.88 20.23
C LEU A 213 1.63 4.61 20.09
N GLN A 214 1.98 3.56 19.38
CA GLN A 214 3.36 3.16 19.12
C GLN A 214 3.64 3.11 17.61
N PHE A 215 4.50 4.01 17.14
CA PHE A 215 5.12 3.89 15.83
C PHE A 215 6.26 2.88 15.88
N ARG A 216 6.27 1.95 14.95
CA ARG A 216 7.19 0.82 14.96
C ARG A 216 7.99 0.76 13.67
N LYS A 217 9.24 0.31 13.79
CA LYS A 217 10.15 0.09 12.67
C LYS A 217 10.78 -1.29 12.82
N VAL A 218 10.39 -2.22 11.94
CA VAL A 218 10.74 -3.64 12.03
C VAL A 218 11.79 -3.98 10.97
N ALA A 219 12.89 -4.58 11.40
CA ALA A 219 13.89 -5.11 10.48
C ALA A 219 13.37 -6.41 9.85
N TYR A 220 13.62 -6.55 8.55
CA TYR A 220 13.34 -7.76 7.78
C TYR A 220 14.52 -8.03 6.85
N ASP A 221 14.60 -9.25 6.33
CA ASP A 221 15.65 -9.64 5.39
C ASP A 221 15.29 -9.18 3.97
N TYR A 222 15.77 -8.00 3.59
CA TYR A 222 15.48 -7.46 2.26
C TYR A 222 16.24 -8.20 1.15
N GLU A 223 17.34 -8.92 1.44
CA GLU A 223 18.02 -9.74 0.44
C GLU A 223 17.21 -11.01 0.16
N ALA A 224 16.58 -11.60 1.17
CA ALA A 224 15.62 -12.69 0.97
C ALA A 224 14.40 -12.25 0.14
N GLU A 225 13.88 -11.03 0.36
CA GLU A 225 12.81 -10.47 -0.47
C GLU A 225 13.25 -10.28 -1.93
N LEU A 226 14.48 -9.78 -2.17
CA LEU A 226 15.03 -9.62 -3.51
C LEU A 226 15.24 -10.96 -4.22
N GLU A 227 15.69 -11.99 -3.50
CA GLU A 227 15.85 -13.32 -4.07
C GLU A 227 14.48 -13.94 -4.39
N SER A 228 13.50 -13.80 -3.50
CA SER A 228 12.11 -14.21 -3.76
C SER A 228 11.54 -13.52 -5.00
N ALA A 229 11.80 -12.21 -5.18
CA ALA A 229 11.40 -11.47 -6.37
C ALA A 229 12.04 -12.03 -7.66
N LYS A 230 13.32 -12.41 -7.62
CA LYS A 230 14.02 -13.04 -8.76
C LYS A 230 13.47 -14.42 -9.08
N GLU A 231 13.29 -15.26 -8.07
CA GLU A 231 12.77 -16.62 -8.22
C GLU A 231 11.36 -16.63 -8.79
N LYS A 232 10.52 -15.67 -8.39
CA LYS A 232 9.16 -15.51 -8.91
C LYS A 232 9.12 -14.90 -10.32
N GLY A 233 10.26 -14.37 -10.80
CA GLY A 233 10.38 -13.74 -12.11
C GLY A 233 9.70 -12.38 -12.17
N LEU A 234 9.83 -11.56 -11.12
CA LEU A 234 9.29 -10.20 -11.07
C LEU A 234 9.84 -9.36 -12.24
N PRO A 235 8.96 -8.78 -13.10
CA PRO A 235 9.38 -7.81 -14.11
C PRO A 235 10.03 -6.58 -13.48
N PHE A 236 10.96 -5.96 -14.19
CA PHE A 236 11.72 -4.78 -13.70
C PHE A 236 12.47 -5.05 -12.39
N ILE A 237 13.05 -6.25 -12.24
CA ILE A 237 13.81 -6.64 -11.05
C ILE A 237 14.93 -5.64 -10.74
N GLU A 238 15.56 -5.05 -11.75
CA GLU A 238 16.59 -4.01 -11.58
C GLU A 238 16.03 -2.77 -10.85
N MET A 239 14.81 -2.34 -11.17
CA MET A 239 14.16 -1.22 -10.49
C MET A 239 13.72 -1.58 -9.07
N TYR A 240 13.30 -2.84 -8.85
CA TYR A 240 12.98 -3.32 -7.52
C TYR A 240 14.24 -3.42 -6.62
N GLU A 241 15.39 -3.81 -7.19
CA GLU A 241 16.70 -3.76 -6.52
C GLU A 241 17.10 -2.34 -6.13
N GLU A 242 17.00 -1.37 -7.05
CA GLU A 242 17.26 0.05 -6.77
C GLU A 242 16.36 0.57 -5.64
N LEU A 243 15.07 0.21 -5.67
CA LEU A 243 14.12 0.55 -4.63
C LEU A 243 14.52 -0.02 -3.26
N ARG A 244 15.02 -1.27 -3.19
CA ARG A 244 15.41 -1.90 -1.91
C ARG A 244 16.74 -1.40 -1.35
N ARG A 245 17.69 -1.03 -2.22
CA ARG A 245 19.07 -0.69 -1.79
C ARG A 245 19.32 0.80 -1.69
N ASP A 246 18.80 1.56 -2.66
CA ASP A 246 19.22 2.94 -2.87
C ASP A 246 18.16 3.96 -2.43
N ASP A 247 17.01 3.53 -1.92
CA ASP A 247 15.84 4.37 -1.56
C ASP A 247 15.32 5.23 -2.72
N ASN A 248 15.74 4.90 -3.93
CA ASN A 248 15.45 5.72 -5.09
C ASN A 248 14.14 5.26 -5.72
N TYR A 249 13.02 5.38 -4.99
CA TYR A 249 11.72 5.47 -5.64
C TYR A 249 11.53 6.86 -6.26
N ARG A 250 12.52 7.30 -7.03
CA ARG A 250 12.25 8.28 -8.07
C ARG A 250 11.64 7.44 -9.18
N GLY A 251 10.31 7.42 -9.29
CA GLY A 251 9.56 6.96 -10.47
C GLY A 251 9.89 7.77 -11.74
N HIS A 252 11.16 8.11 -11.91
CA HIS A 252 11.72 9.10 -12.81
C HIS A 252 13.07 8.66 -13.38
N ASN A 253 13.55 7.44 -13.12
CA ASN A 253 14.55 6.84 -14.01
C ASN A 253 13.84 6.34 -15.28
N LEU A 254 13.20 7.28 -16.00
CA LEU A 254 12.45 7.02 -17.23
C LEU A 254 13.37 6.42 -18.30
N GLU A 255 14.66 6.77 -18.26
CA GLU A 255 15.68 6.20 -19.13
C GLU A 255 15.89 4.70 -18.86
N LEU A 256 16.10 4.31 -17.59
CA LEU A 256 16.19 2.90 -17.21
C LEU A 256 14.90 2.16 -17.55
N LEU A 257 13.74 2.72 -17.18
CA LEU A 257 12.44 2.11 -17.45
C LEU A 257 12.24 1.85 -18.95
N ALA A 258 12.44 2.86 -19.79
CA ALA A 258 12.33 2.71 -21.25
C ALA A 258 13.31 1.67 -21.80
N SER A 259 14.55 1.65 -21.29
CA SER A 259 15.55 0.67 -21.70
C SER A 259 15.17 -0.77 -21.32
N LEU A 260 14.57 -0.98 -20.14
CA LEU A 260 14.10 -2.29 -19.70
C LEU A 260 12.89 -2.75 -20.50
N ILE A 261 11.96 -1.85 -20.81
CA ILE A 261 10.81 -2.13 -21.69
C ILE A 261 11.28 -2.63 -23.05
N GLU A 262 12.25 -1.96 -23.68
CA GLU A 262 12.80 -2.36 -24.96
C GLU A 262 13.57 -3.69 -24.85
N LYS A 263 14.50 -3.79 -23.90
CA LYS A 263 15.36 -4.97 -23.69
C LYS A 263 14.57 -6.25 -23.48
N HIS A 264 13.46 -6.19 -22.74
CA HIS A 264 12.66 -7.35 -22.37
C HIS A 264 11.42 -7.54 -23.24
N GLY A 265 11.14 -6.61 -24.16
CA GLY A 265 9.99 -6.72 -25.07
C GLY A 265 8.63 -6.57 -24.37
N TYR A 266 8.57 -5.86 -23.24
CA TYR A 266 7.36 -5.80 -22.40
C TYR A 266 6.14 -5.23 -23.11
N VAL A 267 6.31 -4.38 -24.13
CA VAL A 267 5.21 -3.89 -24.97
C VAL A 267 4.44 -5.05 -25.63
N GLU A 268 5.14 -6.05 -26.14
CA GLU A 268 4.49 -7.18 -26.81
C GLU A 268 3.85 -8.15 -25.81
N ASP A 269 4.45 -8.34 -24.63
CA ASP A 269 3.85 -9.09 -23.52
C ASP A 269 2.48 -8.52 -23.15
N VAL A 270 2.42 -7.21 -22.87
CA VAL A 270 1.18 -6.56 -22.41
C VAL A 270 0.15 -6.46 -23.54
N LYS A 271 0.56 -6.21 -24.79
CA LYS A 271 -0.35 -6.26 -25.95
C LYS A 271 -1.02 -7.62 -26.07
N HIS A 272 -0.25 -8.69 -25.88
CA HIS A 272 -0.77 -10.05 -25.98
C HIS A 272 -1.75 -10.35 -24.85
N PHE A 273 -1.36 -10.07 -23.60
CA PHE A 273 -2.14 -10.37 -22.41
C PHE A 273 -3.46 -9.57 -22.36
N PHE A 274 -3.40 -8.25 -22.51
CA PHE A 274 -4.56 -7.35 -22.45
C PHE A 274 -5.32 -7.24 -23.79
N GLN A 275 -4.86 -7.92 -24.84
CA GLN A 275 -5.45 -7.88 -26.18
C GLN A 275 -5.55 -6.47 -26.80
N ILE A 276 -4.62 -5.58 -26.44
CA ILE A 276 -4.60 -4.19 -26.89
C ILE A 276 -4.41 -4.14 -28.42
N GLY A 277 -5.30 -3.42 -29.10
CA GLY A 277 -5.26 -3.26 -30.56
C GLY A 277 -5.92 -4.38 -31.37
N LYS A 278 -6.44 -5.43 -30.73
CA LYS A 278 -7.35 -6.38 -31.40
C LYS A 278 -8.77 -5.80 -31.44
N PRO A 279 -9.53 -5.95 -32.55
CA PRO A 279 -10.93 -5.58 -32.56
C PRO A 279 -11.66 -6.40 -31.49
N LYS A 280 -12.43 -5.74 -30.61
CA LYS A 280 -13.32 -6.44 -29.68
C LYS A 280 -14.23 -7.32 -30.52
N GLU A 281 -14.12 -8.64 -30.39
CA GLU A 281 -15.13 -9.54 -30.95
C GLU A 281 -16.44 -9.17 -30.26
N ASN A 282 -17.36 -8.55 -31.02
CA ASN A 282 -18.72 -8.30 -30.54
C ASN A 282 -19.34 -9.67 -30.28
N GLY A 283 -19.34 -10.09 -29.02
CA GLY A 283 -20.03 -11.29 -28.56
C GLY A 283 -21.51 -11.19 -28.91
N SER A 284 -21.95 -12.13 -29.73
CA SER A 284 -23.34 -12.45 -30.06
C SER A 284 -24.07 -13.13 -28.91
#